data_AF-A0A1Y6IVC0-F1
#
_entry.id   AF-A0A1Y6IVC0-F1
#
_cell.length_a   1.000
_cell.length_b   1.000
_cell.length_c   1.000
_cell.angle_alpha   90.00
_cell.angle_beta   90.00
_cell.angle_gamma   90.00
#
_symmetry.space_group_name_H-M   'P 1'
#
loop_
_entity.id
_entity.type
_entity.pdbx_description
1 polymer ?
#
loop_
_entity_poly.entity_id
_entity_poly.type
_entity_poly.pdbx_seq_one_letter_code
_entity_poly.pdbx_strand_id
1 'polypeptide(L)' 'MEFLTSPWFIIIIVISILVGNIAAFKYLTPKNLDSFKGKKENDLDRLIELDKKHQQEIKKRDE' A
#
# COMPACT_ATOMS: atom_id res chain seq x y z
N MET A 1 31.52 -29.64 -16.57
CA MET A 1 30.19 -29.94 -17.15
C MET A 1 29.23 -30.51 -16.11
N GLU A 2 29.67 -31.29 -15.12
CA GLU A 2 28.77 -31.92 -14.13
C GLU A 2 28.20 -30.95 -13.07
N PHE A 3 28.89 -29.84 -12.79
CA PHE A 3 28.42 -28.83 -11.82
C PHE A 3 27.21 -28.02 -12.32
N LEU A 4 27.11 -27.78 -13.63
CA LEU A 4 26.03 -26.98 -14.24
C LEU A 4 24.73 -27.78 -14.39
N THR A 5 24.82 -29.11 -14.56
CA THR A 5 23.68 -30.04 -14.62
C THR A 5 23.38 -30.74 -13.29
N SER A 6 23.97 -30.25 -12.19
CA SER A 6 23.61 -30.72 -10.85
C SER A 6 22.15 -30.35 -10.54
N PRO A 7 21.32 -31.29 -10.03
CA PRO A 7 19.93 -31.04 -9.67
C PRO A 7 19.75 -29.83 -8.75
N TRP A 8 20.70 -29.61 -7.85
CA TRP A 8 20.70 -28.50 -6.91
C TRP A 8 20.88 -27.15 -7.60
N PHE A 9 21.75 -27.07 -8.60
CA PHE A 9 22.04 -25.82 -9.30
C PHE A 9 20.86 -25.37 -10.16
N ILE A 10 20.18 -26.32 -10.80
CA ILE A 10 18.97 -26.09 -11.58
C ILE A 10 17.86 -25.51 -10.70
N ILE A 11 17.67 -26.03 -9.49
CA ILE A 11 16.66 -25.54 -8.54
C ILE A 11 16.90 -24.07 -8.18
N ILE A 12 18.16 -23.69 -7.92
CA ILE A 12 18.51 -22.29 -7.58
C ILE A 12 18.15 -21.35 -8.73
N ILE A 13 18.48 -21.73 -9.97
CA ILE A 13 18.17 -20.93 -11.17
C ILE A 13 16.65 -20.77 -11.32
N VAL A 14 15.89 -21.85 -11.17
CA VAL A 14 14.42 -21.83 -11.27
C VAL A 14 13.83 -20.91 -10.20
N ILE A 15 14.28 -21.02 -8.94
CA ILE A 15 13.83 -20.14 -7.85
C ILE A 15 14.17 -18.68 -8.15
N SER A 16 15.35 -18.36 -8.69
CA SER A 16 15.70 -16.99 -9.08
C SER A 16 14.78 -16.42 -10.15
N ILE A 17 14.37 -17.22 -11.15
CA ILE A 17 13.42 -16.79 -12.18
C ILE A 17 12.01 -16.58 -11.59
N LEU A 18 11.57 -17.50 -10.72
CA LEU A 18 10.30 -17.35 -9.99
C LEU A 18 10.29 -16.10 -9.11
N VAL A 19 11.33 -15.86 -8.31
CA VAL A 19 11.43 -14.68 -7.45
C VAL A 19 11.59 -13.40 -8.29
N GLY A 20 12.28 -13.44 -9.43
CA GLY A 20 12.32 -12.33 -10.39
C GLY A 20 10.93 -11.96 -10.93
N ASN A 21 10.12 -12.96 -11.30
CA ASN A 21 8.74 -12.74 -11.74
C ASN A 21 7.80 -12.35 -10.59
N ILE A 22 8.00 -12.90 -9.39
CA ILE A 22 7.22 -12.58 -8.19
C ILE A 22 7.67 -11.24 -7.58
N ALA A 23 8.87 -10.72 -7.87
CA ALA A 23 9.28 -9.40 -7.39
C ALA A 23 8.41 -8.29 -7.99
N ALA A 24 7.90 -8.47 -9.21
CA ALA A 24 6.84 -7.63 -9.76
C ALA A 24 5.51 -7.79 -8.98
N PHE A 25 5.18 -9.02 -8.55
CA PHE A 25 4.04 -9.29 -7.67
C PHE A 25 4.20 -8.70 -6.25
N LYS A 26 5.43 -8.61 -5.74
CA LYS A 26 5.75 -7.92 -4.48
C LYS A 26 5.67 -6.41 -4.61
N TYR A 27 5.92 -5.86 -5.80
CA TYR A 27 5.57 -4.48 -6.13
C TYR A 27 4.06 -4.23 -6.20
N LEU A 28 3.28 -5.28 -6.51
CA LEU A 28 1.81 -5.28 -6.38
C LEU A 28 1.33 -5.60 -4.96
N THR A 29 2.24 -5.90 -4.01
CA THR A 29 1.85 -6.03 -2.60
C THR A 29 1.48 -4.65 -2.09
N PRO A 30 0.24 -4.46 -1.63
CA PRO A 30 -0.26 -3.14 -1.32
C PRO A 30 0.17 -2.75 0.09
N LYS A 31 1.48 -2.78 0.37
CA LYS A 31 2.06 -2.22 1.60
C LYS A 31 1.87 -0.69 1.65
N ASN A 32 1.46 -0.10 0.52
CA ASN A 32 1.00 1.27 0.39
C ASN A 32 -0.53 1.42 0.58
N LEU A 33 -1.33 0.33 0.66
CA LEU A 33 -2.76 0.44 1.00
C LEU A 33 -2.95 0.87 2.45
N ASP A 34 -2.17 0.31 3.37
CA ASP A 34 -2.28 0.68 4.79
C ASP A 34 -1.88 2.14 5.02
N SER A 35 -0.87 2.62 4.28
CA SER A 35 -0.49 4.04 4.28
C SER A 35 -1.56 4.93 3.63
N PHE A 36 -2.25 4.46 2.59
CA PHE A 36 -3.36 5.18 1.96
C PHE A 36 -4.62 5.19 2.82
N LYS A 37 -4.91 4.10 3.54
CA LYS A 37 -6.05 3.98 4.44
C LYS A 37 -5.91 4.94 5.63
N GLY A 38 -4.72 4.99 6.24
CA GLY A 38 -4.43 5.94 7.32
C GLY A 38 -4.50 7.41 6.89
N LYS A 39 -4.14 7.73 5.64
CA LYS A 39 -4.26 9.09 5.09
C LYS A 39 -5.72 9.48 4.79
N LYS A 40 -6.52 8.52 4.32
CA LYS A 40 -7.95 8.73 4.02
C LYS A 40 -8.80 8.90 5.28
N GLU A 41 -8.52 8.18 6.36
CA GLU A 41 -9.18 8.40 7.65
C GLU A 41 -8.88 9.81 8.20
N ASN A 42 -7.63 10.27 8.14
CA ASN A 42 -7.25 11.60 8.63
C ASN A 42 -7.92 12.74 7.84
N ASP A 43 -8.00 12.62 6.51
CA ASP A 43 -8.70 13.63 5.69
C ASP A 43 -10.21 13.64 5.96
N LEU A 44 -10.84 12.49 6.24
CA LEU A 44 -12.26 12.42 6.58
C LEU A 44 -12.57 13.10 7.92
N ASP A 45 -11.75 12.85 8.95
CA ASP A 45 -11.89 13.48 10.27
C ASP A 45 -11.73 15.00 10.19
N ARG A 46 -10.76 15.49 9.39
CA ARG A 46 -10.58 16.93 9.14
C ARG A 46 -11.79 17.57 8.47
N LEU A 47 -12.40 16.89 7.50
CA LEU A 47 -13.59 17.39 6.81
C LEU A 47 -14.79 17.48 7.75
N ILE A 48 -14.97 16.49 8.63
CA ILE A 48 -16.03 16.49 9.65
C ILE A 48 -15.84 17.65 10.64
N GLU A 49 -14.60 17.91 11.07
CA GLU A 49 -14.31 19.04 11.96
C GLU A 49 -14.60 20.40 11.27
N LEU A 50 -14.18 20.55 10.01
CA LEU A 50 -14.43 21.78 9.24
C LEU A 50 -15.92 22.04 9.03
N ASP A 51 -16.70 21.02 8.67
CA ASP A 51 -18.14 21.15 8.49
C ASP A 51 -18.82 21.55 9.80
N LYS A 52 -18.45 20.91 10.91
CA LYS A 52 -18.97 21.25 12.24
C LYS A 52 -18.67 22.70 12.64
N LYS A 53 -17.47 23.21 12.34
CA LYS A 53 -17.12 24.63 12.56
C LYS A 53 -17.95 25.56 11.67
N HIS A 54 -18.11 25.22 10.40
CA HIS A 54 -18.88 26.02 9.46
C HIS A 54 -20.35 26.11 9.88
N GLN A 55 -20.95 25.00 10.31
CA GLN A 55 -22.31 24.96 10.85
C GLN A 55 -22.45 25.80 12.13
N GLN A 56 -21.46 25.77 13.02
CA GLN A 56 -21.44 26.61 14.21
C GLN A 56 -21.32 28.10 13.88
N GLU A 57 -20.48 28.47 12.90
CA GLU A 57 -20.35 29.86 12.46
C GLU A 57 -21.62 30.39 11.78
N ILE A 58 -22.29 29.58 10.96
CA ILE A 58 -23.58 29.93 10.36
C ILE A 58 -24.61 30.15 11.47
N LYS A 59 -24.73 29.20 12.40
CA LYS A 59 -25.68 29.32 13.51
C LYS A 59 -25.44 30.56 14.39
N LYS A 60 -24.17 30.95 14.58
CA LYS A 60 -23.79 32.13 15.37
C LYS A 60 -23.96 33.46 14.61
N ARG A 61 -24.08 33.43 13.27
CA ARG A 61 -24.43 34.61 12.46
C ARG A 61 -25.93 34.85 12.40
N ASP A 62 -26.73 33.81 12.58
CA ASP A 62 -28.19 33.86 12.56
C ASP A 62 -28.80 34.13 13.96
N GLU A 63 -27.98 34.17 15.02
CA GLU A 63 -28.30 34.62 16.40
C GLU A 63 -27.85 36.07 16.64
#